data_AF-A0A524JMD2-F1
#
_entry.id   AF-A0A524JMD2-F1
#
_cell.length_a   1.000
_cell.length_b   1.000
_cell.length_c   1.000
_cell.angle_alpha   90.00
_cell.angle_beta   90.00
_cell.angle_gamma   90.00
#
_symmetry.space_group_name_H-M   'P 1'
#
loop_
_entity.id
_entity.type
_entity.pdbx_description
1 polymer ?
#
loop_
_entity_poly.entity_id
_entity_poly.type
_entity_poly.pdbx_seq_one_letter_code
_entity_poly.pdbx_strand_id
1 'polypeptide(L)'
;MGFDLVEIPVEDPALIDPHAVRTALIENELQAVVCGVFGDTKDLTHDDTAVHENCFDYIEKCFKFCNIWESHFLAGPMYSAVGKARMVPSEQRKIEWERAVYNLGKACVMAQKHGLSIAIEPLNRFESDLVNTAEDVMRLITDINHPAAGVLLDGFHMTIEEKNIAEAIRTVGERLIHVQVSENHRGIPGTGLTPWNEFK
;
A
#
# COMPACT_ATOMS: atom_id res chain seq x y z
N MET A 1 -10.18 11.52 20.55
CA MET A 1 -10.56 11.76 19.14
C MET A 1 -11.61 10.79 18.63
N GLY A 2 -11.85 9.65 19.32
CA GLY A 2 -12.96 8.75 19.00
C GLY A 2 -12.66 7.77 17.86
N PHE A 3 -11.37 7.55 17.55
CA PHE A 3 -10.94 6.54 16.58
C PHE A 3 -10.73 5.21 17.30
N ASP A 4 -11.00 4.11 16.59
CA ASP A 4 -10.78 2.74 17.05
C ASP A 4 -9.44 2.17 16.58
N LEU A 5 -8.78 2.85 15.65
CA LEU A 5 -7.60 2.36 14.94
C LEU A 5 -6.58 3.48 14.70
N VAL A 6 -5.29 3.13 14.77
CA VAL A 6 -4.18 3.98 14.31
C VAL A 6 -3.42 3.29 13.18
N GLU A 7 -3.25 3.99 12.07
CA GLU A 7 -2.33 3.56 11.02
C GLU A 7 -0.93 4.09 11.32
N ILE A 8 0.04 3.19 11.43
CA ILE A 8 1.41 3.53 11.84
C ILE A 8 2.33 3.43 10.61
N PRO A 9 2.89 4.56 10.13
CA PRO A 9 3.88 4.55 9.06
C PRO A 9 5.22 4.02 9.60
N VAL A 10 5.77 3.00 8.95
CA VAL A 10 7.03 2.37 9.32
C VAL A 10 8.09 2.75 8.30
N GLU A 11 8.84 3.82 8.53
CA GLU A 11 9.94 4.22 7.62
C GLU A 11 11.20 3.39 7.85
N ASP A 12 11.64 3.32 9.10
CA ASP A 12 12.75 2.49 9.55
C ASP A 12 12.30 1.62 10.75
N PRO A 13 12.13 0.29 10.55
CA PRO A 13 11.77 -0.62 11.62
C PRO A 13 12.76 -0.61 12.80
N ALA A 14 14.02 -0.22 12.60
CA ALA A 14 15.02 -0.19 13.68
C ALA A 14 14.77 0.91 14.71
N LEU A 15 13.98 1.94 14.36
CA LEU A 15 13.66 3.06 15.24
C LEU A 15 12.42 2.82 16.11
N ILE A 16 11.70 1.72 15.89
CA ILE A 16 10.43 1.43 16.54
C ILE A 16 10.63 0.26 17.51
N ASP A 17 10.27 0.47 18.77
CA ASP A 17 10.08 -0.62 19.73
C ASP A 17 8.65 -1.18 19.56
N PRO A 18 8.47 -2.35 18.93
CA PRO A 18 7.14 -2.87 18.66
C PRO A 18 6.38 -3.29 19.92
N HIS A 19 7.08 -3.63 21.02
CA HIS A 19 6.44 -4.01 22.27
C HIS A 19 5.96 -2.79 23.05
N ALA A 20 6.72 -1.70 23.03
CA ALA A 20 6.26 -0.43 23.58
C ALA A 20 5.00 0.07 22.85
N VAL A 21 4.99 0.00 21.51
CA VAL A 21 3.81 0.34 20.71
C VAL A 21 2.62 -0.57 21.06
N ARG A 22 2.83 -1.88 21.19
CA ARG A 22 1.75 -2.82 21.58
C ARG A 22 1.15 -2.47 22.94
N THR A 23 1.98 -2.16 23.93
CA THR A 23 1.49 -1.74 25.26
C THR A 23 0.63 -0.49 25.14
N ALA A 24 1.09 0.53 24.38
CA ALA A 24 0.33 1.76 24.17
C ALA A 24 -1.00 1.50 23.44
N LEU A 25 -1.04 0.61 22.44
CA LEU A 25 -2.27 0.22 21.76
C LEU A 25 -3.29 -0.39 22.72
N ILE A 26 -2.86 -1.32 23.58
CA ILE A 26 -3.74 -1.97 24.58
C ILE A 26 -4.25 -0.95 25.61
N GLU A 27 -3.37 -0.10 26.15
CA GLU A 27 -3.73 0.90 27.15
C GLU A 27 -4.74 1.94 26.64
N ASN A 28 -4.77 2.17 25.32
CA ASN A 28 -5.66 3.13 24.68
C ASN A 28 -6.83 2.47 23.92
N GLU A 29 -6.98 1.14 24.02
CA GLU A 29 -8.01 0.37 23.33
C GLU A 29 -8.02 0.60 21.80
N LEU A 30 -6.84 0.74 21.19
CA LEU A 30 -6.66 0.99 19.76
C LEU A 30 -6.18 -0.25 19.01
N GLN A 31 -6.74 -0.47 17.83
CA GLN A 31 -6.19 -1.37 16.81
C GLN A 31 -5.08 -0.67 16.01
N ALA A 32 -4.28 -1.44 15.29
CA ALA A 32 -3.25 -0.90 14.42
C ALA A 32 -3.32 -1.46 13.00
N VAL A 33 -2.98 -0.60 12.02
CA VAL A 33 -2.57 -1.00 10.68
C VAL A 33 -1.13 -0.58 10.47
N VAL A 34 -0.34 -1.43 9.82
CA VAL A 34 1.04 -1.11 9.43
C VAL A 34 1.02 -0.54 8.01
N CYS A 35 1.56 0.67 7.84
CA CYS A 35 1.75 1.29 6.54
C CYS A 35 3.23 1.35 6.20
N GLY A 36 3.64 0.67 5.13
CA GLY A 36 5.02 0.64 4.67
C GLY A 36 5.39 1.89 3.88
N VAL A 37 6.55 2.48 4.17
CA VAL A 37 7.10 3.65 3.46
C VAL A 37 8.20 3.19 2.51
N PHE A 38 7.92 3.28 1.20
CA PHE A 38 8.80 2.81 0.13
C PHE A 38 9.55 3.99 -0.51
N GLY A 39 10.63 4.47 0.12
CA GLY A 39 11.50 5.51 -0.46
C GLY A 39 12.52 4.95 -1.48
N ASP A 40 13.49 5.77 -1.90
CA ASP A 40 14.46 5.47 -2.96
C ASP A 40 15.24 4.15 -2.83
N THR A 41 15.41 3.66 -1.59
CA THR A 41 16.12 2.39 -1.31
C THR A 41 15.20 1.17 -1.33
N LYS A 42 13.90 1.35 -1.59
CA LYS A 42 12.87 0.32 -1.53
C LYS A 42 12.04 0.33 -2.82
N ASP A 43 12.59 -0.25 -3.87
CA ASP A 43 11.95 -0.36 -5.19
C ASP A 43 12.04 -1.80 -5.73
N LEU A 44 10.90 -2.51 -5.75
CA LEU A 44 10.81 -3.88 -6.30
C LEU A 44 10.90 -3.95 -7.84
N THR A 45 10.95 -2.81 -8.53
CA THR A 45 11.14 -2.73 -9.99
C THR A 45 12.56 -2.36 -10.42
N HIS A 46 13.44 -2.05 -9.45
CA HIS A 46 14.82 -1.62 -9.70
C HIS A 46 15.62 -2.65 -10.51
N ASP A 47 16.62 -2.22 -11.29
CA ASP A 47 17.47 -3.15 -12.06
C ASP A 47 18.42 -3.97 -11.17
N ASP A 48 18.88 -3.38 -10.08
CA ASP A 48 19.72 -4.05 -9.08
C ASP A 48 18.89 -4.89 -8.11
N THR A 49 19.10 -6.21 -8.18
CA THR A 49 18.49 -7.19 -7.28
C THR A 49 18.81 -6.99 -5.80
N ALA A 50 19.92 -6.33 -5.45
CA ALA A 50 20.22 -6.02 -4.04
C ALA A 50 19.18 -5.07 -3.42
N VAL A 51 18.57 -4.19 -4.23
CA VAL A 51 17.47 -3.32 -3.79
C VAL A 51 16.22 -4.16 -3.50
N HIS A 52 15.97 -5.23 -4.26
CA HIS A 52 14.84 -6.13 -4.01
C HIS A 52 15.02 -6.88 -2.69
N GLU A 53 16.21 -7.39 -2.41
CA GLU A 53 16.51 -8.06 -1.15
C GLU A 53 16.32 -7.11 0.04
N ASN A 54 16.73 -5.84 -0.08
CA ASN A 54 16.44 -4.83 0.93
C ASN A 54 14.92 -4.60 1.14
N CYS A 55 14.13 -4.63 0.07
CA CYS A 55 12.66 -4.56 0.18
C CYS A 55 12.10 -5.77 0.91
N PHE A 56 12.56 -6.99 0.60
CA PHE A 56 12.07 -8.20 1.26
C PHE A 56 12.44 -8.22 2.75
N ASP A 57 13.67 -7.84 3.11
CA ASP A 57 14.09 -7.71 4.51
C ASP A 57 13.25 -6.67 5.27
N TYR A 58 12.91 -5.56 4.62
CA TYR A 58 12.05 -4.53 5.18
C TYR A 58 10.60 -5.01 5.35
N ILE A 59 10.02 -5.64 4.33
CA ILE A 59 8.65 -6.19 4.35
C ILE A 59 8.53 -7.28 5.44
N GLU A 60 9.53 -8.16 5.58
CA GLU A 60 9.60 -9.17 6.64
C GLU A 60 9.54 -8.56 8.04
N LYS A 61 10.26 -7.45 8.27
CA LYS A 61 10.19 -6.71 9.55
C LYS A 61 8.81 -6.10 9.77
N CYS A 62 8.19 -5.55 8.72
CA CYS A 62 6.84 -5.01 8.81
C CYS A 62 5.79 -6.10 9.09
N PHE A 63 5.93 -7.30 8.54
CA PHE A 63 5.07 -8.44 8.90
C PHE A 63 5.23 -8.87 10.35
N LYS A 64 6.44 -8.80 10.92
CA LYS A 64 6.64 -9.03 12.36
C LYS A 64 5.91 -7.99 13.19
N PHE A 65 5.93 -6.71 12.78
CA PHE A 65 5.16 -5.66 13.44
C PHE A 65 3.65 -5.91 13.32
N CYS A 66 3.15 -6.32 12.14
CA CYS A 66 1.75 -6.70 11.96
C CYS A 66 1.34 -7.77 12.98
N ASN A 67 2.14 -8.82 13.14
CA ASN A 67 1.85 -9.89 14.10
C ASN A 67 1.88 -9.41 15.57
N ILE A 68 2.83 -8.54 15.93
CA ILE A 68 2.93 -8.01 17.30
C ILE A 68 1.76 -7.07 17.60
N TRP A 69 1.33 -6.28 16.64
CA TRP A 69 0.24 -5.30 16.78
C TRP A 69 -1.13 -5.85 16.36
N GLU A 70 -1.22 -7.15 16.08
CA GLU A 70 -2.45 -7.85 15.70
C GLU A 70 -3.14 -7.27 14.45
N SER A 71 -2.36 -6.68 13.54
CA SER A 71 -2.81 -6.31 12.18
C SER A 71 -2.84 -7.55 11.27
N HIS A 72 -3.81 -7.59 10.36
CA HIS A 72 -4.01 -8.69 9.42
C HIS A 72 -3.35 -8.48 8.04
N PHE A 73 -2.83 -7.28 7.79
CA PHE A 73 -2.17 -6.96 6.53
C PHE A 73 -1.10 -5.87 6.70
N LEU A 74 -0.20 -5.80 5.71
CA LEU A 74 0.68 -4.66 5.48
C LEU A 74 0.10 -3.82 4.35
N ALA A 75 -0.01 -2.50 4.54
CA ALA A 75 -0.47 -1.55 3.54
C ALA A 75 0.69 -0.78 2.90
N GLY A 76 0.51 -0.36 1.65
CA GLY A 76 1.36 0.65 1.00
C GLY A 76 1.72 0.32 -0.46
N PRO A 77 2.46 1.22 -1.12
CA PRO A 77 2.80 1.13 -2.54
C PRO A 77 4.02 0.22 -2.79
N MET A 78 3.91 -1.05 -2.40
CA MET A 78 5.07 -1.96 -2.30
C MET A 78 5.77 -2.28 -3.63
N TYR A 79 5.17 -1.96 -4.77
CA TYR A 79 5.72 -2.28 -6.10
C TYR A 79 6.94 -1.43 -6.47
N SER A 80 7.01 -0.16 -6.05
CA SER A 80 8.09 0.75 -6.44
C SER A 80 8.34 1.84 -5.40
N ALA A 81 9.47 2.53 -5.51
CA ALA A 81 9.71 3.73 -4.71
C ALA A 81 8.67 4.83 -5.02
N VAL A 82 8.19 5.48 -3.95
CA VAL A 82 7.32 6.68 -4.02
C VAL A 82 8.12 7.84 -4.59
N GLY A 83 7.52 8.58 -5.52
CA GLY A 83 8.15 9.68 -6.25
C GLY A 83 8.80 9.25 -7.56
N LYS A 84 8.78 7.95 -7.89
CA LYS A 84 9.22 7.43 -9.20
C LYS A 84 8.18 7.76 -10.28
N ALA A 85 8.20 9.01 -10.75
CA ALA A 85 7.24 9.57 -11.70
C ALA A 85 7.94 10.04 -12.98
N ARG A 86 8.36 9.08 -13.83
CA ARG A 86 9.16 9.35 -15.03
C ARG A 86 8.33 9.08 -16.29
N MET A 87 8.75 9.69 -17.40
CA MET A 87 8.27 9.32 -18.73
C MET A 87 9.25 8.32 -19.36
N VAL A 88 9.00 7.02 -19.15
CA VAL A 88 9.81 5.94 -19.72
C VAL A 88 9.14 5.34 -20.97
N PRO A 89 9.92 4.75 -21.90
CA PRO A 89 9.35 4.00 -23.03
C PRO A 89 8.47 2.83 -22.57
N SER A 90 7.52 2.42 -23.41
CA SER A 90 6.57 1.35 -23.10
C SER A 90 7.24 0.02 -22.78
N GLU A 91 8.37 -0.25 -23.41
CA GLU A 91 9.20 -1.43 -23.23
C GLU A 91 9.83 -1.47 -21.84
N GLN A 92 10.34 -0.32 -21.36
CA GLN A 92 10.87 -0.20 -20.01
C GLN A 92 9.75 -0.36 -18.98
N ARG A 93 8.61 0.29 -19.19
CA ARG A 93 7.45 0.15 -18.28
C ARG A 93 6.97 -1.30 -18.19
N LYS A 94 6.99 -2.03 -19.32
CA LYS A 94 6.66 -3.46 -19.34
C LYS A 94 7.65 -4.31 -18.53
N ILE A 95 8.96 -4.05 -18.66
CA ILE A 95 9.99 -4.74 -17.86
C ILE A 95 9.77 -4.48 -16.36
N GLU A 96 9.53 -3.23 -15.97
CA GLU A 96 9.27 -2.85 -14.58
C GLU A 96 7.97 -3.47 -14.04
N TRP A 97 6.92 -3.55 -14.87
CA TRP A 97 5.67 -4.26 -14.54
C TRP A 97 5.91 -5.75 -14.27
N GLU A 98 6.62 -6.45 -15.16
CA GLU A 98 6.92 -7.88 -15.00
C GLU A 98 7.74 -8.15 -13.73
N ARG A 99 8.65 -7.24 -13.37
CA ARG A 99 9.40 -7.30 -12.10
C ARG A 99 8.50 -7.06 -10.89
N ALA A 100 7.62 -6.06 -10.94
CA ALA A 100 6.67 -5.78 -9.87
C ALA A 100 5.78 -7.01 -9.60
N VAL A 101 5.23 -7.62 -10.65
CA VAL A 101 4.42 -8.86 -10.55
C VAL A 101 5.21 -9.97 -9.88
N TYR A 102 6.42 -10.27 -10.37
CA TYR A 102 7.25 -11.35 -9.85
C TYR A 102 7.64 -11.14 -8.37
N ASN A 103 8.07 -9.93 -8.02
CA ASN A 103 8.56 -9.62 -6.68
C ASN A 103 7.42 -9.44 -5.68
N LEU A 104 6.28 -8.86 -6.06
CA LEU A 104 5.08 -8.85 -5.21
C LEU A 104 4.51 -10.24 -5.01
N GLY A 105 4.64 -11.14 -5.98
CA GLY A 105 4.34 -12.57 -5.81
C GLY A 105 5.14 -13.19 -4.67
N LYS A 106 6.44 -12.88 -4.57
CA LYS A 106 7.28 -13.30 -3.42
C LYS A 106 6.80 -12.69 -2.11
N ALA A 107 6.50 -11.39 -2.10
CA ALA A 107 5.96 -10.70 -0.91
C ALA A 107 4.62 -11.32 -0.45
N CYS A 108 3.76 -11.74 -1.38
CA CYS A 108 2.51 -12.45 -1.08
C CYS A 108 2.76 -13.82 -0.43
N VAL A 109 3.74 -14.59 -0.93
CA VAL A 109 4.15 -15.86 -0.30
C VAL A 109 4.70 -15.64 1.10
N MET A 110 5.46 -14.55 1.32
CA MET A 110 5.91 -14.15 2.65
C MET A 110 4.73 -13.81 3.56
N ALA A 111 3.80 -12.97 3.08
CA ALA A 111 2.60 -12.59 3.83
C ALA A 111 1.81 -13.83 4.28
N GLN A 112 1.59 -14.80 3.38
CA GLN A 112 0.90 -16.04 3.70
C GLN A 112 1.59 -16.87 4.79
N LYS A 113 2.93 -16.90 4.83
CA LYS A 113 3.68 -17.59 5.91
C LYS A 113 3.44 -16.94 7.28
N HIS A 114 3.14 -15.65 7.30
CA HIS A 114 2.73 -14.93 8.50
C HIS A 114 1.22 -14.98 8.78
N GLY A 115 0.41 -15.59 7.90
CA GLY A 115 -1.04 -15.53 8.00
C GLY A 115 -1.62 -14.14 7.69
N LEU A 116 -0.91 -13.35 6.89
CA LEU A 116 -1.25 -11.96 6.54
C LEU A 116 -1.56 -11.81 5.05
N SER A 117 -2.17 -10.67 4.72
CA SER A 117 -2.30 -10.15 3.34
C SER A 117 -1.40 -8.94 3.10
N ILE A 118 -1.27 -8.52 1.85
CA ILE A 118 -0.76 -7.19 1.47
C ILE A 118 -1.89 -6.35 0.85
N ALA A 119 -1.96 -5.07 1.20
CA ALA A 119 -2.86 -4.10 0.59
C ALA A 119 -2.03 -3.17 -0.32
N ILE A 120 -2.10 -3.42 -1.63
CA ILE A 120 -1.33 -2.67 -2.63
C ILE A 120 -2.07 -1.36 -2.92
N GLU A 121 -1.35 -0.25 -2.83
CA GLU A 121 -1.90 1.11 -2.98
C GLU A 121 -1.54 1.71 -4.34
N PRO A 122 -2.52 2.01 -5.23
CA PRO A 122 -2.30 2.88 -6.38
C PRO A 122 -2.00 4.31 -5.92
N LEU A 123 -0.99 4.93 -6.52
CA LEU A 123 -0.61 6.32 -6.21
C LEU A 123 -0.94 7.25 -7.38
N ASN A 124 -0.96 8.55 -7.12
CA ASN A 124 -1.10 9.53 -8.20
C ASN A 124 0.16 9.55 -9.10
N ARG A 125 0.02 10.11 -10.30
CA ARG A 125 1.07 10.17 -11.34
C ARG A 125 2.33 10.94 -10.96
N PHE A 126 2.29 11.72 -9.87
CA PHE A 126 3.47 12.44 -9.34
C PHE A 126 4.25 11.58 -8.35
N GLU A 127 3.66 10.50 -7.87
CA GLU A 127 4.23 9.58 -6.89
C GLU A 127 4.54 8.20 -7.48
N SER A 128 3.95 7.83 -8.62
CA SER A 128 4.29 6.62 -9.37
C SER A 128 4.01 6.76 -10.87
N ASP A 129 4.85 6.16 -11.71
CA ASP A 129 4.65 5.98 -13.16
C ASP A 129 4.11 4.58 -13.55
N LEU A 130 3.81 3.72 -12.56
CA LEU A 130 3.48 2.30 -12.78
C LEU A 130 2.02 1.93 -12.50
N VAL A 131 1.50 2.22 -11.31
CA VAL A 131 0.14 1.83 -10.89
C VAL A 131 -0.57 3.06 -10.35
N ASN A 132 -1.56 3.56 -11.10
CA ASN A 132 -2.20 4.84 -10.78
C ASN A 132 -3.70 4.76 -10.52
N THR A 133 -4.36 3.72 -11.03
CA THR A 133 -5.81 3.55 -10.92
C THR A 133 -6.19 2.22 -10.30
N ALA A 134 -7.45 2.10 -9.90
CA ALA A 134 -8.13 0.88 -9.53
C ALA A 134 -8.01 -0.19 -10.64
N GLU A 135 -8.10 0.21 -11.91
CA GLU A 135 -7.94 -0.71 -13.05
C GLU A 135 -6.49 -1.24 -13.13
N ASP A 136 -5.49 -0.37 -12.94
CA ASP A 136 -4.10 -0.78 -12.93
C ASP A 136 -3.81 -1.77 -11.78
N VAL A 137 -4.22 -1.47 -10.55
CA VAL A 137 -3.95 -2.39 -9.43
C VAL A 137 -4.69 -3.72 -9.57
N MET A 138 -5.88 -3.72 -10.16
CA MET A 138 -6.59 -4.97 -10.44
C MET A 138 -5.90 -5.80 -11.53
N ARG A 139 -5.32 -5.17 -12.56
CA ARG A 139 -4.43 -5.86 -13.51
C ARG A 139 -3.22 -6.45 -12.80
N LEU A 140 -2.59 -5.68 -11.91
CA LEU A 140 -1.43 -6.14 -11.14
C LEU A 140 -1.77 -7.33 -10.24
N ILE A 141 -2.89 -7.28 -9.50
CA ILE A 141 -3.37 -8.39 -8.65
C ILE A 141 -3.68 -9.62 -9.48
N THR A 142 -4.29 -9.44 -10.66
CA THR A 142 -4.59 -10.54 -11.59
C THR A 142 -3.31 -11.21 -12.07
N ASP A 143 -2.29 -10.43 -12.43
CA ASP A 143 -1.01 -10.95 -12.90
C ASP A 143 -0.21 -11.62 -11.78
N ILE A 144 -0.27 -11.11 -10.54
CA ILE A 144 0.31 -11.74 -9.34
C ILE A 144 -0.38 -13.08 -9.05
N ASN A 145 -1.70 -13.14 -9.26
CA ASN A 145 -2.53 -14.33 -9.08
C ASN A 145 -2.33 -15.04 -7.73
N HIS A 146 -2.40 -14.28 -6.63
CA HIS A 146 -2.20 -14.81 -5.27
C HIS A 146 -3.33 -14.38 -4.32
N PRO A 147 -3.84 -15.26 -3.42
CA PRO A 147 -4.93 -14.91 -2.51
C PRO A 147 -4.57 -13.80 -1.50
N ALA A 148 -3.30 -13.72 -1.09
CA ALA A 148 -2.81 -12.68 -0.17
C ALA A 148 -2.71 -11.27 -0.79
N ALA A 149 -2.92 -11.11 -2.10
CA ALA A 149 -2.90 -9.82 -2.77
C ALA A 149 -4.27 -9.14 -2.66
N GLY A 150 -4.33 -8.04 -1.92
CA GLY A 150 -5.48 -7.15 -1.78
C GLY A 150 -5.13 -5.71 -2.18
N VAL A 151 -6.12 -4.83 -2.10
CA VAL A 151 -6.04 -3.41 -2.49
C VAL A 151 -6.25 -2.50 -1.29
N LEU A 152 -5.45 -1.43 -1.25
CA LEU A 152 -5.70 -0.22 -0.51
C LEU A 152 -6.09 0.89 -1.50
N LEU A 153 -7.18 1.60 -1.26
CA LEU A 153 -7.52 2.83 -1.99
C LEU A 153 -7.39 4.06 -1.10
N ASP A 154 -6.76 5.13 -1.60
CA ASP A 154 -6.71 6.44 -0.92
C ASP A 154 -7.56 7.46 -1.69
N GLY A 155 -8.45 8.16 -0.97
CA GLY A 155 -9.24 9.26 -1.50
C GLY A 155 -8.42 10.37 -2.16
N PHE A 156 -7.23 10.71 -1.65
CA PHE A 156 -6.37 11.72 -2.27
C PHE A 156 -5.89 11.27 -3.66
N HIS A 157 -5.34 10.05 -3.76
CA HIS A 157 -4.87 9.50 -5.02
C HIS A 157 -6.01 9.34 -6.04
N MET A 158 -7.15 8.82 -5.59
CA MET A 158 -8.33 8.67 -6.46
C MET A 158 -8.84 10.01 -7.00
N THR A 159 -8.83 11.09 -6.21
CA THR A 159 -9.30 12.41 -6.70
C THR A 159 -8.47 12.99 -7.84
N ILE A 160 -7.25 12.49 -8.07
CA ILE A 160 -6.36 12.91 -9.15
C ILE A 160 -6.48 11.99 -10.36
N GLU A 161 -6.52 10.68 -10.14
CA GLU A 161 -6.37 9.68 -11.20
C GLU A 161 -7.70 9.08 -11.68
N GLU A 162 -8.69 8.98 -10.80
CA GLU A 162 -9.95 8.33 -11.12
C GLU A 162 -10.95 9.30 -11.76
N LYS A 163 -11.64 8.80 -12.78
CA LYS A 163 -12.76 9.55 -13.39
C LYS A 163 -14.00 9.52 -12.53
N ASN A 164 -14.19 8.45 -11.75
CA ASN A 164 -15.33 8.22 -10.89
C ASN A 164 -14.91 7.37 -9.68
N ILE A 165 -15.04 7.93 -8.48
CA ILE A 165 -14.55 7.27 -7.26
C ILE A 165 -15.40 6.03 -6.92
N ALA A 166 -16.71 6.13 -7.08
CA ALA A 166 -17.60 4.98 -6.82
C ALA A 166 -17.31 3.81 -7.77
N GLU A 167 -16.98 4.08 -9.02
CA GLU A 167 -16.58 3.06 -10.01
C GLU A 167 -15.23 2.44 -9.65
N ALA A 168 -14.26 3.23 -9.21
CA ALA A 168 -12.96 2.73 -8.74
C ALA A 168 -13.12 1.75 -7.56
N ILE A 169 -13.95 2.09 -6.57
CA ILE A 169 -14.28 1.21 -5.43
C ILE A 169 -14.97 -0.08 -5.91
N ARG A 170 -15.94 0.02 -6.82
CA ARG A 170 -16.62 -1.17 -7.38
C ARG A 170 -15.68 -2.05 -8.21
N THR A 171 -14.70 -1.45 -8.88
CA THR A 171 -13.72 -2.15 -9.73
C THR A 171 -12.83 -3.07 -8.90
N VAL A 172 -12.39 -2.62 -7.73
CA VAL A 172 -11.58 -3.45 -6.82
C VAL A 172 -12.40 -4.48 -6.06
N GLY A 173 -13.68 -4.17 -5.79
CA GLY A 173 -14.66 -5.12 -5.24
C GLY A 173 -14.16 -5.85 -4.00
N GLU A 174 -14.24 -7.17 -4.00
CA GLU A 174 -13.83 -8.04 -2.87
C GLU A 174 -12.32 -8.00 -2.57
N ARG A 175 -11.50 -7.41 -3.44
CA ARG A 175 -10.06 -7.25 -3.19
C ARG A 175 -9.76 -6.03 -2.32
N LEU A 176 -10.70 -5.11 -2.12
CA LEU A 176 -10.53 -3.96 -1.24
C LEU A 176 -10.49 -4.41 0.22
N ILE A 177 -9.35 -4.20 0.88
CA ILE A 177 -9.16 -4.57 2.29
C ILE A 177 -8.85 -3.38 3.19
N HIS A 178 -8.51 -2.22 2.62
CA HIS A 178 -8.25 -1.00 3.38
C HIS A 178 -8.59 0.25 2.56
N VAL A 179 -8.99 1.33 3.23
CA VAL A 179 -9.27 2.63 2.61
C VAL A 179 -8.64 3.73 3.45
N GLN A 180 -7.81 4.55 2.83
CA GLN A 180 -7.34 5.81 3.42
C GLN A 180 -8.31 6.94 3.05
N VAL A 181 -8.85 7.58 4.09
CA VAL A 181 -9.83 8.66 3.96
C VAL A 181 -9.09 10.00 4.02
N SER A 182 -8.79 10.55 2.84
CA SER A 182 -8.13 11.84 2.69
C SER A 182 -8.93 12.77 1.78
N GLU A 183 -9.02 14.04 2.18
CA GLU A 183 -9.58 15.11 1.35
C GLU A 183 -8.66 15.39 0.15
N ASN A 184 -9.19 16.01 -0.92
CA ASN A 184 -8.46 16.28 -2.17
C ASN A 184 -7.17 17.12 -1.97
N HIS A 185 -7.10 17.88 -0.88
CA HIS A 185 -5.94 18.68 -0.48
C HIS A 185 -5.23 18.13 0.77
N ARG A 186 -5.42 16.84 1.10
CA ARG A 186 -4.91 16.13 2.29
C ARG A 186 -5.25 16.80 3.64
N GLY A 187 -6.31 17.60 3.66
CA GLY A 187 -6.84 18.20 4.89
C GLY A 187 -7.92 17.33 5.54
N ILE A 188 -8.70 17.94 6.42
CA ILE A 188 -9.76 17.25 7.14
C ILE A 188 -10.87 16.84 6.15
N PRO A 189 -11.34 15.57 6.16
CA PRO A 189 -12.45 15.14 5.32
C PRO A 189 -13.69 16.04 5.47
N GLY A 190 -14.22 16.50 4.34
CA GLY A 190 -15.41 17.35 4.26
C GLY A 190 -15.11 18.84 4.13
N THR A 191 -13.83 19.24 4.11
CA THR A 191 -13.44 20.65 3.91
C THR A 191 -13.06 20.98 2.48
N GLY A 192 -13.02 20.00 1.59
CA GLY A 192 -12.56 20.15 0.22
C GLY A 192 -13.62 19.75 -0.82
N LEU A 193 -13.13 19.15 -1.91
CA LEU A 193 -13.91 18.82 -3.11
C LEU A 193 -14.14 17.32 -3.30
N THR A 194 -13.59 16.46 -2.43
CA THR A 194 -13.81 15.02 -2.52
C THR A 194 -15.31 14.72 -2.44
N PRO A 195 -15.87 13.96 -3.40
CA PRO A 195 -17.29 13.65 -3.43
C PRO A 195 -17.62 12.54 -2.42
N TRP A 196 -17.62 12.85 -1.13
CA TRP A 196 -17.82 11.88 -0.02
C TRP A 196 -19.08 11.02 -0.13
N ASN A 197 -20.12 11.49 -0.84
CA ASN A 197 -21.33 10.71 -1.09
C ASN A 197 -21.11 9.53 -2.06
N GLU A 198 -20.03 9.52 -2.83
CA GLU A 198 -19.66 8.44 -3.75
C GLU A 198 -18.92 7.28 -3.07
N PHE A 199 -18.47 7.44 -1.82
CA PHE A 199 -17.82 6.39 -1.03
C PHE A 199 -18.81 5.40 -0.37
N LYS A 200 -20.11 5.56 -0.63
CA LYS A 200 -21.19 4.76 -0.01
C LYS A 200 -21.56 3.52 -0.81
#